data_AF-A0A2N0LR44-F1
#
_entry.id   AF-A0A2N0LR44-F1
#
_cell.length_a   1.000
_cell.length_b   1.000
_cell.length_c   1.000
_cell.angle_alpha   90.00
_cell.angle_beta   90.00
_cell.angle_gamma   90.00
#
_symmetry.space_group_name_H-M   'P 1'
#
loop_
_entity.id
_entity.type
_entity.pdbx_description
1 polymer ?
#
loop_
_entity_poly.entity_id
_entity_poly.type
_entity_poly.pdbx_seq_one_letter_code
_entity_poly.pdbx_strand_id
1 'polypeptide(L)' 'MLDELIELPIFTEMLGIVSAKVYECDGVYSLFLAGDNVACFIGNYKSLDHCKEEIRTLSRLTKYLPGSGLPTSIA' A
#
# COMPACT_ATOMS: atom_id res chain seq x y z
N MET A 1 -31.74 -4.53 6.81
CA MET A 1 -30.45 -5.03 7.33
C MET A 1 -29.51 -5.05 6.14
N LEU A 2 -28.68 -4.02 6.02
CA LEU A 2 -27.56 -4.07 5.09
C LEU A 2 -26.51 -4.92 5.82
N ASP A 3 -26.40 -6.18 5.43
CA ASP A 3 -25.21 -6.97 5.72
C ASP A 3 -24.03 -6.19 5.15
N GLU A 4 -23.36 -5.40 5.99
CA GLU A 4 -22.10 -4.76 5.66
C GLU A 4 -21.10 -5.90 5.38
N LEU A 5 -21.02 -6.30 4.11
CA LEU A 5 -19.92 -7.08 3.58
C LEU A 5 -18.66 -6.27 3.82
N ILE A 6 -18.03 -6.48 4.97
CA ILE A 6 -16.67 -6.04 5.22
C ILE A 6 -15.82 -6.87 4.26
N GLU A 7 -15.60 -6.36 3.04
CA GLU A 7 -14.65 -6.94 2.11
C GLU A 7 -13.30 -6.93 2.82
N LEU A 8 -12.84 -8.10 3.23
CA LEU A 8 -11.53 -8.25 3.83
C LEU A 8 -10.49 -8.07 2.74
N PRO A 9 -9.37 -7.38 3.01
CA PRO A 9 -8.32 -7.25 2.02
C PRO A 9 -7.75 -8.63 1.69
N ILE A 10 -7.69 -8.94 0.40
CA ILE A 10 -7.10 -10.19 -0.11
C ILE A 10 -5.57 -10.19 0.02
N PHE A 11 -4.97 -9.02 0.21
CA PHE A 11 -3.55 -8.85 0.49
C PHE A 11 -3.30 -7.64 1.38
N THR A 12 -2.40 -7.78 2.35
CA THR A 12 -1.96 -6.68 3.21
C THR A 12 -0.45 -6.75 3.41
N GLU A 13 0.23 -5.62 3.26
CA GLU A 13 1.68 -5.48 3.51
C GLU A 13 1.97 -4.18 4.27
N MET A 14 2.85 -4.25 5.26
CA MET A 14 3.24 -3.08 6.05
C MET A 14 4.34 -2.28 5.33
N LEU A 15 4.08 -0.99 5.10
CA LEU A 15 5.00 -0.03 4.48
C LEU A 15 5.35 1.09 5.48
N GLY A 16 6.21 0.76 6.44
CA GLY A 16 6.57 1.70 7.52
C GLY A 16 5.39 1.93 8.46
N ILE A 17 4.84 3.14 8.48
CA ILE A 17 3.72 3.55 9.36
C ILE A 17 2.33 3.33 8.76
N VAL A 18 2.26 2.89 7.49
CA VAL A 18 0.99 2.58 6.81
C VAL A 18 0.99 1.12 6.36
N SER A 19 -0.20 0.58 6.12
CA SER A 19 -0.41 -0.73 5.50
C SER A 19 -0.97 -0.56 4.09
N ALA A 20 -0.32 -1.16 3.11
CA ALA A 20 -0.89 -1.36 1.79
C ALA A 20 -1.91 -2.49 1.85
N LYS A 21 -3.15 -2.23 1.45
CA LYS A 21 -4.27 -3.17 1.44
C LYS A 21 -4.83 -3.28 0.03
N VAL A 22 -4.98 -4.51 -0.45
CA VAL A 22 -5.58 -4.80 -1.76
C VAL A 22 -6.93 -5.46 -1.54
N TYR A 23 -7.94 -4.94 -2.21
CA TYR A 23 -9.29 -5.47 -2.26
C TYR A 23 -9.59 -5.90 -3.70
N GLU A 24 -10.36 -6.96 -3.86
CA GLU A 24 -10.78 -7.44 -5.17
C GLU A 24 -12.29 -7.37 -5.26
N CYS A 25 -12.77 -6.75 -6.33
CA CYS A 25 -14.19 -6.61 -6.61
C CYS A 25 -14.36 -6.76 -8.13
N ASP A 26 -15.16 -7.75 -8.56
CA ASP A 26 -15.47 -8.04 -9.96
C ASP A 26 -14.23 -8.14 -10.89
N GLY A 27 -13.17 -8.78 -10.42
CA GLY A 27 -11.92 -8.98 -11.16
C GLY A 27 -10.98 -7.77 -11.17
N VAL A 28 -11.34 -6.69 -10.47
CA VAL A 28 -10.53 -5.48 -10.35
C VAL A 28 -9.88 -5.42 -8.97
N TYR A 29 -8.56 -5.18 -8.97
CA TYR A 29 -7.74 -5.14 -7.76
C TYR A 29 -7.48 -3.69 -7.36
N SER A 30 -8.08 -3.25 -6.26
CA SER A 30 -7.99 -1.88 -5.75
C SER A 30 -6.96 -1.80 -4.63
N LEU A 31 -5.98 -0.90 -4.74
CA LEU A 31 -4.92 -0.70 -3.76
C LEU A 31 -5.16 0.57 -2.93
N PHE A 32 -5.11 0.43 -1.62
CA PHE A 32 -5.18 1.52 -0.65
C PHE A 32 -3.98 1.49 0.31
N LEU A 33 -3.52 2.66 0.74
CA LEU A 33 -2.66 2.82 1.90
C LEU A 33 -3.50 3.24 3.10
N ALA A 34 -3.48 2.46 4.17
CA ALA A 34 -4.23 2.71 5.40
C ALA A 34 -3.30 2.74 6.61
N GLY A 35 -3.36 3.80 7.40
CA GLY A 35 -2.73 3.93 8.72
C GLY A 35 -3.72 4.55 9.71
N ASP A 36 -3.28 4.82 10.93
CA ASP A 36 -4.16 5.24 12.04
C ASP A 36 -5.03 6.45 11.72
N ASN A 37 -4.50 7.41 10.95
CA ASN A 37 -5.19 8.64 10.58
C ASN A 37 -5.18 8.91 9.07
N VAL A 38 -4.85 7.91 8.24
CA VAL A 38 -4.75 8.10 6.79
C VAL A 38 -5.35 6.93 6.05
N ALA A 39 -6.15 7.24 5.03
CA ALA A 39 -6.56 6.29 4.01
C ALA A 39 -6.37 6.98 2.66
N CYS A 40 -5.56 6.39 1.80
CA CYS A 40 -5.26 6.92 0.48
C CYS A 40 -5.51 5.86 -0.57
N PHE A 41 -6.31 6.18 -1.58
CA PHE A 41 -6.48 5.34 -2.76
C PHE A 41 -5.29 5.54 -3.70
N ILE A 42 -4.65 4.43 -4.10
CA ILE A 42 -3.49 4.46 -4.99
C ILE A 42 -3.92 4.19 -6.44
N GLY A 43 -4.74 3.15 -6.65
CA GLY A 43 -5.16 2.80 -8.01
C GLY A 43 -5.87 1.46 -8.11
N ASN A 44 -6.37 1.21 -9.32
CA ASN A 44 -7.01 -0.05 -9.73
C ASN A 44 -6.13 -0.78 -10.74
N TYR A 45 -6.03 -2.09 -10.57
CA TYR A 45 -5.13 -2.95 -11.33
C TYR A 45 -5.90 -4.17 -11.85
N LYS A 46 -5.41 -4.71 -12.97
CA LYS A 46 -6.00 -5.90 -13.63
C LYS A 46 -5.60 -7.22 -12.96
N SER A 47 -4.60 -7.22 -12.10
CA SER A 47 -4.08 -8.41 -11.45
C SER A 47 -3.48 -8.06 -10.08
N LEU A 48 -3.50 -9.03 -9.18
CA LEU A 48 -2.85 -8.93 -7.87
C LEU A 48 -1.34 -8.69 -7.98
N ASP A 49 -0.69 -9.26 -9.01
CA ASP A 49 0.75 -9.13 -9.20
C ASP A 49 1.16 -7.69 -9.53
N HIS A 50 0.35 -6.96 -10.30
CA HIS A 50 0.59 -5.53 -10.53
C HIS A 50 0.45 -4.72 -9.24
N CYS A 51 -0.54 -5.02 -8.38
CA CYS A 51 -0.63 -4.39 -7.06
C CYS A 51 0.63 -4.65 -6.23
N LYS A 52 1.13 -5.89 -6.21
CA LYS A 52 2.34 -6.25 -5.47
C LYS A 52 3.58 -5.53 -6.02
N GLU A 53 3.67 -5.34 -7.34
CA GLU A 53 4.75 -4.57 -7.95
C GLU A 53 4.71 -3.09 -7.56
N GLU A 54 3.52 -2.48 -7.55
CA GLU A 54 3.34 -1.12 -7.05
C GLU A 54 3.76 -1.01 -5.58
N ILE A 55 3.30 -1.92 -4.73
CA ILE A 55 3.65 -1.96 -3.30
C ILE A 55 5.16 -2.07 -3.11
N ARG A 56 5.84 -2.91 -3.90
CA ARG A 56 7.31 -3.01 -3.88
C ARG A 56 7.99 -1.71 -4.31
N THR A 57 7.43 -1.01 -5.28
CA THR A 57 7.94 0.29 -5.73
C THR A 57 7.78 1.34 -4.64
N LEU A 58 6.61 1.42 -4.01
CA LEU A 58 6.34 2.29 -2.85
C LEU A 58 7.28 1.94 -1.67
N SER A 59 7.48 0.65 -1.39
CA SER A 59 8.40 0.16 -0.36
C SER A 59 9.86 0.56 -0.63
N ARG A 60 10.28 0.59 -1.90
CA ARG A 60 11.62 1.10 -2.26
C ARG A 60 11.68 2.60 -2.04
N LEU A 61 10.70 3.36 -2.53
CA LEU A 61 10.68 4.82 -2.40
C LEU A 61 10.70 5.28 -0.93
N THR A 62 9.97 4.60 -0.04
CA THR A 62 9.98 4.93 1.40
C THR A 62 11.32 4.68 2.07
N LYS A 63 12.11 3.71 1.59
CA LYS A 63 13.50 3.50 2.04
C LYS A 63 14.47 4.59 1.57
N TYR A 64 14.11 5.34 0.52
CA TYR A 64 14.91 6.45 -0.01
C TYR A 64 14.43 7.83 0.46
N LEU A 65 13.36 7.91 1.25
CA LEU A 65 12.94 9.20 1.82
C LEU A 65 14.00 9.67 2.84
N PRO A 66 14.64 10.84 2.63
CA PRO A 66 15.67 11.36 3.51
C PRO A 66 15.00 11.83 4.81
N GLY A 67 15.00 10.95 5.80
CA GLY A 67 14.41 11.24 7.12
C GLY A 67 14.74 10.22 8.21
N SER A 68 15.34 9.07 7.89
CA SER A 68 15.67 8.02 8.87
C SER A 68 17.17 7.70 9.01
N GLY A 69 18.05 8.49 8.38
CA GLY A 69 19.49 8.32 8.58
C GLY A 69 20.31 9.06 7.53
N LEU A 70 20.84 10.22 7.91
CA LEU A 70 22.01 10.79 7.25
C LEU A 70 23.13 9.74 7.21
N PRO A 71 23.75 9.43 6.05
CA PRO A 71 25.18 9.44 6.01
C PRO A 71 25.61 10.91 6.00
N THR A 72 25.91 11.45 7.17
CA THR A 72 26.62 12.72 7.28
C THR A 72 28.01 12.52 6.67
N SER A 73 28.39 13.44 5.77
CA SER A 73 29.72 13.58 5.12
C SER A 73 29.94 12.61 3.95
N ILE A 74 30.10 13.02 2.68
CA ILE A 74 30.93 14.07 2.06
C ILE A 74 32.37 14.07 2.56
N ALA A 75 33.25 13.41 1.78
CA ALA A 75 34.63 13.77 1.40
C ALA A 75 35.43 12.49 1.13
#